data_AF-A0A090T7P0-F1
#
_entry.id   AF-A0A090T7P0-F1
#
_cell.length_a   1.000
_cell.length_b   1.000
_cell.length_c   1.000
_cell.angle_alpha   90.00
_cell.angle_beta   90.00
_cell.angle_gamma   90.00
#
_symmetry.space_group_name_H-M   'P 1'
#
loop_
_entity.id
_entity.type
_entity.pdbx_description
1 polymer ?
#
loop_
_entity_poly.entity_id
_entity_poly.type
_entity_poly.pdbx_seq_one_letter_code
_entity_poly.pdbx_strand_id
1 'polypeptide(L)'
;MNRNDSVPLPSNTREWFFNRNSLIILADIVLFYVLYTTLPFDPNVVLGISILAFIAVLWLTEALHVTVTAVLVPVIAVLFNVFDTQTALNNFANSIIFLFLGGFALAAAMHRQGLDKVVADKVLVLAKGV
;
A
#
# COMPACT_ATOMS: atom_id res chain seq x y z
N MET A 1 7.18 15.80 18.68
CA MET A 1 6.60 16.55 17.56
C MET A 1 7.14 15.95 16.27
N ASN A 2 6.28 15.31 15.48
CA ASN A 2 6.68 14.67 14.24
C ASN A 2 6.86 15.77 13.17
N ARG A 3 7.89 15.67 12.31
CA ARG A 3 8.16 16.68 11.27
C ARG A 3 7.03 16.78 10.22
N ASN A 4 6.07 15.86 10.27
CA ASN A 4 4.92 15.81 9.37
C ASN A 4 3.69 16.58 9.91
N ASP A 5 3.74 17.06 11.15
CA ASP A 5 2.63 17.81 11.78
C ASP A 5 2.66 19.31 11.42
N SER A 6 3.77 19.76 10.82
CA SER A 6 4.04 21.16 10.47
C SER A 6 3.90 21.47 8.98
N VAL A 7 3.44 20.51 8.17
CA VAL A 7 3.06 20.80 6.78
C VAL A 7 1.63 21.32 6.83
N PRO A 8 1.39 22.64 6.67
CA PRO A 8 0.04 23.15 6.65
C PRO A 8 -0.74 22.45 5.54
N LEU A 9 -1.94 21.96 5.87
CA LEU A 9 -2.83 21.41 4.86
C LEU A 9 -3.02 22.49 3.77
N PRO A 10 -2.83 22.14 2.48
CA PRO A 10 -2.87 23.12 1.41
C PRO A 10 -4.19 23.87 1.46
N SER A 11 -4.11 25.19 1.66
CA SER A 11 -5.27 26.06 1.85
C SER A 11 -5.96 26.42 0.53
N ASN A 12 -5.43 25.93 -0.60
CA ASN A 12 -5.88 26.24 -1.95
C ASN A 12 -5.86 24.98 -2.83
N THR A 13 -6.98 24.71 -3.53
CA THR A 13 -7.14 23.55 -4.41
C THR A 13 -6.06 23.46 -5.49
N ARG A 14 -5.47 24.59 -5.92
CA ARG A 14 -4.37 24.59 -6.90
C ARG A 14 -3.07 23.93 -6.41
N GLU A 15 -2.74 24.04 -5.12
CA GLU A 15 -1.51 23.45 -4.58
C GLU A 15 -1.58 21.92 -4.53
N TRP A 16 -2.80 21.38 -4.36
CA TRP A 16 -3.07 19.96 -4.49
C TRP A 16 -2.78 19.44 -5.91
N PHE A 17 -3.13 20.21 -6.95
CA PHE A 17 -2.84 19.85 -8.34
C PHE A 17 -1.36 20.01 -8.73
N PHE A 18 -0.63 20.92 -8.07
CA PHE A 18 0.76 21.25 -8.41
C PHE A 18 1.82 20.61 -7.49
N ASN A 19 1.52 19.45 -6.89
CA ASN A 19 2.50 18.66 -6.16
C ASN A 19 3.14 17.58 -7.06
N ARG A 20 4.40 17.22 -6.79
CA ARG A 20 5.15 16.16 -7.49
C ARG A 20 4.35 14.86 -7.56
N ASN A 21 3.67 14.48 -6.47
CA ASN A 21 2.88 13.26 -6.41
C ASN A 21 1.66 13.31 -7.35
N SER A 22 1.00 14.45 -7.45
CA SER A 22 -0.13 14.65 -8.36
C SER A 22 0.30 14.56 -9.83
N LEU A 23 1.50 15.06 -10.17
CA LEU A 23 2.08 14.88 -11.50
C LEU A 23 2.39 13.41 -11.80
N ILE A 24 2.90 12.65 -10.83
CA ILE A 24 3.16 11.21 -10.99
C ILE A 24 1.85 10.47 -11.25
N ILE A 25 0.79 10.75 -10.48
CA ILE A 25 -0.53 10.14 -10.66
C ILE A 25 -1.10 10.47 -12.04
N LEU A 26 -1.01 11.73 -12.48
CA LEU A 26 -1.46 12.13 -13.82
C LEU A 26 -0.67 11.43 -14.93
N ALA A 27 0.66 11.35 -14.80
CA ALA A 27 1.51 10.66 -15.75
C ALA A 27 1.19 9.15 -15.81
N ASP A 28 0.88 8.54 -14.67
CA ASP A 28 0.53 7.12 -14.59
C ASP A 28 -0.87 6.82 -15.16
N ILE A 29 -1.83 7.73 -14.99
CA ILE A 29 -3.14 7.65 -15.69
C ILE A 29 -2.94 7.72 -17.21
N VAL A 30 -2.07 8.62 -17.68
CA VAL A 30 -1.73 8.71 -19.11
C VAL A 30 -1.03 7.43 -19.57
N LEU A 31 -0.10 6.89 -18.80
CA LEU A 31 0.58 5.62 -19.09
C LEU A 31 -0.43 4.47 -19.22
N PHE A 32 -1.37 4.35 -18.28
CA PHE A 32 -2.43 3.34 -18.33
C PHE A 32 -3.25 3.46 -19.61
N TYR A 33 -3.66 4.68 -19.99
CA TYR A 33 -4.44 4.90 -21.21
C TYR A 33 -3.64 4.56 -22.48
N VAL A 34 -2.36 4.93 -22.54
CA VAL A 34 -1.49 4.61 -23.68
C VAL A 34 -1.31 3.09 -23.79
N LEU A 35 -1.06 2.39 -22.69
CA LEU A 35 -0.93 0.93 -22.69
C LEU A 35 -2.23 0.24 -23.11
N TYR A 36 -3.36 0.70 -22.59
CA TYR A 36 -4.67 0.13 -22.90
C TYR A 36 -5.04 0.27 -24.39
N THR A 37 -4.60 1.34 -25.05
CA THR A 37 -4.96 1.64 -26.46
C THR A 37 -3.94 1.14 -27.47
N THR A 38 -2.65 1.05 -27.11
CA THR A 38 -1.56 0.80 -28.06
C THR A 38 -1.18 -0.67 -28.17
N LEU A 39 -1.46 -1.49 -27.16
CA LEU A 39 -1.01 -2.90 -27.13
C LEU A 39 -1.86 -3.80 -28.06
N PRO A 40 -1.25 -4.52 -29.02
CA PRO A 40 -1.95 -5.40 -29.96
C PRO A 40 -2.07 -6.83 -29.43
N PHE A 41 -2.64 -7.01 -28.23
CA PHE A 41 -2.87 -8.33 -27.62
C PHE A 41 -4.35 -8.57 -27.34
N ASP A 42 -4.68 -9.75 -26.79
CA ASP A 42 -6.03 -10.06 -26.32
C ASP A 42 -6.51 -9.02 -25.28
N PRO A 43 -7.79 -8.58 -25.32
CA PRO A 43 -8.31 -7.55 -24.43
C PRO A 43 -8.04 -7.80 -22.94
N ASN A 44 -8.10 -9.06 -22.50
CA ASN A 44 -7.86 -9.41 -21.09
C ASN A 44 -6.39 -9.27 -20.71
N VAL A 45 -5.49 -9.59 -21.65
CA VAL A 45 -4.03 -9.46 -21.46
C VAL A 45 -3.64 -7.98 -21.43
N VAL A 46 -4.17 -7.17 -22.35
CA VAL A 46 -3.94 -5.72 -22.38
C VAL A 46 -4.39 -5.07 -21.08
N LEU A 47 -5.58 -5.44 -20.60
CA LEU A 47 -6.10 -4.93 -19.33
C LEU A 47 -5.24 -5.34 -18.14
N GLY A 48 -4.86 -6.62 -18.06
CA GLY A 48 -4.00 -7.14 -16.99
C GLY A 48 -2.65 -6.43 -16.93
N ILE A 49 -1.99 -6.23 -18.08
CA ILE A 49 -0.70 -5.52 -18.17
C ILE A 49 -0.86 -4.03 -17.80
N SER A 50 -1.94 -3.40 -18.25
CA SER A 50 -2.20 -1.97 -17.95
C SER A 50 -2.42 -1.75 -16.46
N ILE A 51 -3.26 -2.58 -15.82
CA ILE A 51 -3.48 -2.53 -14.36
C ILE A 51 -2.19 -2.84 -13.61
N LEU A 52 -1.43 -3.86 -14.03
CA LEU A 52 -0.16 -4.22 -13.40
C LEU A 52 0.83 -3.06 -13.44
N ALA A 53 1.02 -2.42 -14.60
CA ALA A 53 1.93 -1.30 -14.75
C ALA A 53 1.51 -0.11 -13.87
N PHE A 54 0.22 0.23 -13.87
CA PHE A 54 -0.35 1.31 -13.05
C PHE A 54 -0.13 1.08 -11.55
N ILE A 55 -0.47 -0.10 -11.04
CA ILE A 55 -0.27 -0.42 -9.63
C ILE A 55 1.23 -0.49 -9.27
N ALA A 56 2.07 -1.00 -10.17
CA ALA A 56 3.52 -1.06 -9.96
C ALA A 56 4.14 0.34 -9.84
N VAL A 57 3.74 1.28 -10.70
CA VAL A 57 4.21 2.68 -10.63
C VAL A 57 3.76 3.33 -9.32
N LEU A 58 2.49 3.18 -8.93
CA LEU A 58 1.97 3.74 -7.68
C LEU A 58 2.67 3.18 -6.43
N TRP A 59 3.02 1.89 -6.41
CA TRP A 59 3.76 1.29 -5.30
C TRP A 59 5.22 1.73 -5.25
N LEU A 60 5.92 1.76 -6.39
CA LEU A 60 7.34 2.13 -6.41
C LEU A 60 7.57 3.61 -6.14
N THR A 61 6.64 4.46 -6.57
CA THR A 61 6.76 5.92 -6.41
C THR A 61 6.16 6.44 -5.10
N GLU A 62 5.34 5.62 -4.43
CA GLU A 62 4.55 5.98 -3.25
C GLU A 62 3.81 7.32 -3.43
N ALA A 63 3.36 7.61 -4.66
CA ALA A 63 2.64 8.84 -4.97
C ALA A 63 1.30 8.90 -4.21
N LEU A 64 0.69 7.73 -4.00
CA LEU A 64 -0.37 7.47 -3.04
C LEU A 64 0.17 6.59 -1.90
N HIS A 65 -0.40 6.75 -0.71
CA HIS A 65 -0.05 5.89 0.43
C HIS A 65 -0.27 4.42 0.06
N VAL A 66 0.66 3.54 0.44
CA VAL A 66 0.68 2.13 0.04
C VAL A 66 -0.64 1.41 0.31
N THR A 67 -1.29 1.69 1.46
CA THR A 67 -2.61 1.12 1.80
C THR A 67 -3.73 1.64 0.88
N VAL A 68 -3.67 2.90 0.46
CA VAL A 68 -4.64 3.47 -0.49
C VAL A 68 -4.49 2.78 -1.85
N THR A 69 -3.26 2.61 -2.33
CA THR A 69 -2.98 1.87 -3.56
C THR A 69 -3.45 0.42 -3.47
N ALA A 70 -3.29 -0.24 -2.32
CA ALA A 70 -3.76 -1.62 -2.12
C ALA A 70 -5.30 -1.73 -2.21
N VAL A 71 -6.05 -0.77 -1.65
CA VAL A 71 -7.51 -0.71 -1.77
C VAL A 71 -7.96 -0.34 -3.19
N LEU A 72 -7.13 0.39 -3.94
CA LEU A 72 -7.44 0.77 -5.32
C LEU A 72 -7.47 -0.43 -6.28
N VAL A 73 -6.63 -1.46 -6.04
CA VAL A 73 -6.57 -2.69 -6.87
C VAL A 73 -7.94 -3.36 -7.06
N PRO A 74 -8.66 -3.79 -6.00
CA PRO A 74 -9.98 -4.41 -6.16
C PRO A 74 -11.01 -3.45 -6.76
N VAL A 75 -10.92 -2.15 -6.49
CA VAL A 75 -11.83 -1.14 -7.05
C VAL A 75 -11.67 -1.09 -8.57
N ILE A 76 -10.44 -1.00 -9.06
CA ILE A 76 -10.14 -1.03 -10.50
C ILE A 76 -10.60 -2.37 -11.11
N ALA A 77 -10.31 -3.49 -10.46
CA ALA A 77 -10.72 -4.81 -10.95
C ALA A 77 -12.25 -4.94 -11.11
N VAL A 78 -13.04 -4.39 -10.18
CA VAL A 78 -14.51 -4.38 -10.27
C VAL A 78 -15.00 -3.39 -11.33
N LEU A 79 -14.39 -2.19 -11.42
CA LEU A 79 -14.75 -1.18 -12.42
C LEU A 79 -14.56 -1.68 -13.85
N PHE A 80 -13.51 -2.47 -14.09
CA PHE A 80 -13.26 -3.11 -15.38
C PHE A 80 -13.95 -4.48 -15.54
N ASN A 81 -14.84 -4.84 -14.61
CA ASN A 81 -15.63 -6.07 -14.62
C ASN A 81 -14.79 -7.37 -14.69
N VAL A 82 -13.58 -7.34 -14.09
CA VAL A 82 -12.67 -8.49 -14.00
C VAL A 82 -13.14 -9.47 -12.94
N PHE A 83 -13.61 -8.95 -11.81
CA PHE A 83 -14.17 -9.71 -10.69
C PHE A 83 -15.45 -9.03 -10.19
N ASP A 84 -16.33 -9.81 -9.56
CA ASP A 84 -17.42 -9.23 -8.77
C ASP A 84 -16.86 -8.56 -7.49
N THR A 85 -17.63 -7.64 -6.91
CA THR A 85 -17.26 -6.89 -5.71
C THR A 85 -16.91 -7.77 -4.51
N GLN A 86 -17.70 -8.80 -4.23
CA GLN A 86 -17.47 -9.75 -3.15
C GLN A 86 -16.19 -10.56 -3.40
N THR A 87 -16.02 -11.10 -4.61
CA THR A 87 -14.82 -11.85 -5.00
C THR A 87 -13.55 -11.00 -4.91
N ALA A 88 -13.60 -9.74 -5.34
CA ALA A 88 -12.47 -8.83 -5.24
C ALA A 88 -12.09 -8.52 -3.78
N LEU A 89 -13.08 -8.28 -2.92
CA LEU A 89 -12.86 -7.95 -1.50
C LEU A 89 -12.50 -9.17 -0.63
N ASN A 90 -12.89 -10.39 -1.03
CA ASN A 90 -12.53 -11.61 -0.30
C ASN A 90 -11.01 -11.77 -0.12
N ASN A 91 -10.20 -11.21 -1.03
CA ASN A 91 -8.73 -11.22 -0.90
C ASN A 91 -8.22 -10.50 0.36
N PHE A 92 -8.96 -9.53 0.90
CA PHE A 92 -8.62 -8.84 2.15
C PHE A 92 -8.88 -9.68 3.40
N ALA A 93 -9.63 -10.78 3.28
CA ALA A 93 -9.95 -11.71 4.36
C ALA A 93 -9.11 -12.99 4.30
N ASN A 94 -7.94 -12.96 3.65
CA ASN A 94 -7.04 -14.11 3.58
C ASN A 94 -6.54 -14.51 4.98
N SER A 95 -6.50 -15.82 5.28
CA SER A 95 -6.07 -16.35 6.58
C SER A 95 -4.69 -15.87 7.04
N ILE A 96 -3.77 -15.59 6.10
CA ILE A 96 -2.44 -15.07 6.40
C ILE A 96 -2.53 -13.66 7.02
N ILE A 97 -3.47 -12.81 6.57
CA ILE A 97 -3.70 -11.48 7.13
C ILE A 97 -4.13 -11.60 8.61
N PHE A 98 -5.02 -12.54 8.92
CA PHE A 98 -5.42 -12.83 10.30
C PHE A 98 -4.29 -13.43 11.14
N LEU A 99 -3.43 -14.26 10.55
CA LEU A 99 -2.23 -14.77 11.22
C LEU A 99 -1.29 -13.62 11.60
N PHE A 100 -1.03 -12.68 10.69
CA PHE A 100 -0.24 -11.47 11.00
C PHE A 100 -0.91 -10.62 12.08
N LEU A 101 -2.24 -10.43 12.01
CA LEU A 101 -2.99 -9.73 13.05
C LEU A 101 -2.82 -10.39 14.42
N GLY A 102 -2.91 -11.71 14.51
CA GLY A 102 -2.66 -12.47 15.73
C GLY A 102 -1.21 -12.32 16.21
N GLY A 103 -0.23 -12.33 15.31
CA GLY A 103 1.17 -12.05 15.61
C GLY A 103 1.39 -10.64 16.15
N PHE A 104 0.75 -9.62 15.57
CA PHE A 104 0.81 -8.24 16.07
C PHE A 104 0.13 -8.09 17.43
N ALA A 105 -1.01 -8.75 17.65
CA ALA A 105 -1.66 -8.77 18.96
C ALA A 105 -0.76 -9.40 20.04
N LEU A 106 -0.09 -10.51 19.72
CA LEU A 106 0.87 -11.14 20.61
C LEU A 106 2.07 -10.23 20.89
N ALA A 107 2.67 -9.62 19.85
CA ALA A 107 3.77 -8.68 20.00
C ALA A 107 3.37 -7.47 20.87
N ALA A 108 2.17 -6.92 20.67
CA ALA A 108 1.63 -5.85 21.49
C ALA A 108 1.44 -6.27 22.94
N ALA A 109 0.96 -7.49 23.20
CA ALA A 109 0.83 -8.03 24.56
C ALA A 109 2.20 -8.18 25.24
N MET A 110 3.19 -8.72 24.54
CA MET A 110 4.56 -8.84 25.04
C MET A 110 5.17 -7.47 25.37
N HIS A 111 4.99 -6.49 24.48
CA HIS A 111 5.47 -5.12 24.69
C HIS A 111 4.77 -4.44 25.89
N ARG A 112 3.45 -4.59 26.01
CA ARG A 112 2.67 -4.05 27.13
C ARG A 112 3.06 -4.67 28.48
N GLN A 113 3.36 -5.97 28.49
CA GLN A 113 3.83 -6.68 29.69
C GLN A 113 5.30 -6.38 30.01
N GLY A 114 6.05 -5.73 29.12
CA GLY A 114 7.49 -5.51 29.24
C GLY A 114 8.32 -6.79 29.09
N LEU A 115 7.73 -7.84 28.53
CA LEU A 115 8.40 -9.12 28.33
C LEU A 115 9.55 -9.01 27.32
N ASP A 116 9.39 -8.14 26.32
CA ASP A 116 10.44 -7.75 25.38
C ASP A 116 11.70 -7.20 26.09
N LYS A 117 11.51 -6.34 27.10
CA LYS A 117 12.60 -5.80 27.93
C LYS A 117 13.26 -6.86 28.80
N VAL A 118 12.47 -7.72 29.45
CA VAL A 118 13.00 -8.80 30.29
C VAL A 118 13.86 -9.76 29.46
N VAL A 119 13.43 -10.08 28.24
CA VAL A 119 14.22 -10.90 27.31
C VAL A 119 15.50 -10.17 26.91
N ALA A 120 15.43 -8.89 26.55
CA ALA A 120 16.61 -8.09 26.20
C ALA A 120 17.63 -8.01 27.35
N ASP A 121 17.18 -7.71 28.57
CA ASP A 121 18.03 -7.60 29.76
C ASP A 121 18.68 -8.96 30.10
N LYS A 122 17.92 -10.05 30.03
CA LYS A 122 18.46 -11.39 30.28
C LYS A 122 19.52 -11.77 29.27
N VAL A 123 19.29 -11.49 27.98
CA VAL A 123 20.30 -11.74 26.93
C VAL A 123 21.54 -10.87 27.15
N LEU A 124 21.38 -9.60 27.52
CA LEU A 124 22.48 -8.68 27.80
C LEU A 124 23.34 -9.15 28.99
N VAL A 125 22.71 -9.58 30.08
CA VAL A 125 23.41 -10.14 31.25
C VAL A 125 24.13 -11.45 30.89
N LEU A 126 23.50 -12.31 30.06
CA LEU A 126 24.10 -13.58 29.63
C LEU A 126 25.30 -13.38 28.70
N ALA A 127 25.29 -12.33 27.89
CA ALA A 127 26.37 -11.99 26.98
C ALA A 127 27.67 -11.63 27.71
N LYS A 128 27.66 -11.49 29.05
CA LYS A 128 28.80 -11.13 29.91
C LYS A 128 29.59 -9.97 29.29
N GLY A 129 29.16 -8.75 29.57
CA GLY A 129 30.05 -7.61 29.42
C GLY A 129 31.37 -7.90 30.13
N VAL A 130 32.47 -7.81 29.39
CA VAL A 130 33.69 -7.23 29.97
C VAL A 130 33.34 -5.84 30.47
#